data_AF-A0A089NMX2-F1
#
_entry.id   AF-A0A089NMX2-F1
#
_cell.length_a   1.000
_cell.length_b   1.000
_cell.length_c   1.000
_cell.angle_alpha   90.00
_cell.angle_beta   90.00
_cell.angle_gamma   90.00
#
_symmetry.space_group_name_H-M   'P 1'
#
loop_
_entity.id
_entity.type
_entity.pdbx_description
1 polymer ?
#
loop_
_entity_poly.entity_id
_entity_poly.type
_entity_poly.pdbx_seq_one_letter_code
_entity_poly.pdbx_strand_id
1 'polypeptide(L)'
;MSLKDIKIPIPEIPLDWENRSRCGNSSVWNSGKDNEVRLDPPQRGLYAERFEDGWYWVCGCVVCLGSKDWSYVNCDEHDGCITCGKKRHEAQTPHWGHPKGFECNECKEKERLEKEKAALARAKELELDEWDCYREDKTICPVCFSEESCEEVHEPGEHDVECRICGTEFIVEVEYDPKYTSRLKGERT
;
A
#
# COMPACT_ATOMS: atom_id res chain seq x y z
N MET A 1 -11.13 -7.36 -22.38
CA MET A 1 -10.47 -8.60 -22.90
C MET A 1 -9.39 -8.99 -21.90
N SER A 2 -9.31 -10.26 -21.51
CA SER A 2 -8.24 -10.71 -20.61
C SER A 2 -6.90 -10.74 -21.35
N LEU A 3 -5.87 -10.12 -20.77
CA LEU A 3 -4.50 -10.13 -21.33
C LEU A 3 -3.69 -11.34 -20.86
N LYS A 4 -4.27 -12.23 -20.05
CA LYS A 4 -3.56 -13.27 -19.28
C LYS A 4 -2.60 -14.12 -20.10
N ASP A 5 -2.97 -14.45 -21.33
CA ASP A 5 -2.20 -15.37 -22.19
C ASP A 5 -1.29 -14.64 -23.20
N ILE A 6 -1.14 -13.32 -23.06
CA ILE A 6 -0.28 -12.53 -23.95
C ILE A 6 1.19 -12.81 -23.63
N LYS A 7 1.93 -13.20 -24.66
CA LYS A 7 3.39 -13.30 -24.68
C LYS A 7 3.88 -12.86 -26.06
N ILE A 8 4.50 -11.68 -26.13
CA ILE A 8 4.98 -11.08 -27.40
C ILE A 8 6.50 -10.91 -27.31
N PRO A 9 7.31 -11.47 -28.24
CA PRO A 9 8.76 -11.32 -28.19
C PRO A 9 9.20 -9.86 -28.36
N ILE A 10 10.30 -9.49 -27.73
CA ILE A 10 10.97 -8.18 -27.85
C ILE A 10 12.32 -8.40 -28.57
N PRO A 11 12.33 -8.55 -29.90
CA PRO A 11 13.54 -8.88 -30.66
C PRO A 11 14.62 -7.79 -30.62
N GLU A 12 14.25 -6.57 -30.23
CA GLU A 12 15.16 -5.43 -30.14
C GLU A 12 16.16 -5.55 -28.99
N ILE A 13 15.88 -6.38 -27.98
CA ILE A 13 16.73 -6.53 -26.81
C ILE A 13 17.60 -7.78 -26.93
N PRO A 14 18.94 -7.64 -26.85
CA PRO A 14 19.85 -8.78 -26.89
C PRO A 14 19.60 -9.82 -25.79
N LEU A 15 19.90 -11.08 -26.09
CA LEU A 15 19.68 -12.21 -25.18
C LEU A 15 20.58 -12.19 -23.94
N ASP A 16 21.76 -11.58 -24.05
CA ASP A 16 22.74 -11.43 -22.98
C ASP A 16 22.37 -10.31 -21.98
N TRP A 17 21.31 -9.55 -22.24
CA TRP A 17 20.87 -8.50 -21.33
C TRP A 17 19.92 -9.09 -20.28
N GLU A 18 20.34 -9.09 -19.01
CA GLU A 18 19.59 -9.75 -17.94
C GLU A 18 18.74 -8.79 -17.10
N ASN A 19 19.07 -7.50 -17.11
CA ASN A 19 18.48 -6.52 -16.20
C ASN A 19 17.63 -5.47 -16.93
N ARG A 20 16.49 -5.15 -16.33
CA ARG A 20 15.55 -4.13 -16.81
C ARG A 20 15.00 -3.33 -15.64
N SER A 21 15.05 -2.02 -15.76
CA SER A 21 14.37 -1.08 -14.86
C SER A 21 13.01 -0.70 -15.43
N ARG A 22 12.08 -0.30 -14.56
CA ARG A 22 10.80 0.30 -14.99
C ARG A 22 10.84 1.81 -14.78
N CYS A 23 10.30 2.54 -15.74
CA CYS A 23 10.07 3.98 -15.60
C CYS A 23 8.65 4.27 -16.08
N GLY A 24 7.72 4.38 -15.13
CA GLY A 24 6.29 4.43 -15.45
C GLY A 24 5.85 3.18 -16.21
N ASN A 25 5.29 3.39 -17.42
CA ASN A 25 4.87 2.30 -18.31
C ASN A 25 6.03 1.72 -19.15
N SER A 26 7.17 2.41 -19.24
CA SER A 26 8.29 1.99 -20.08
C SER A 26 9.17 0.93 -19.41
N SER A 27 9.80 0.12 -20.24
CA SER A 27 10.91 -0.76 -19.86
C SER A 27 12.22 -0.16 -20.32
N VAL A 28 13.18 -0.04 -19.41
CA VAL A 28 14.49 0.56 -19.67
C VAL A 28 15.56 -0.48 -19.40
N TRP A 29 16.40 -0.76 -20.39
CA TRP A 29 17.54 -1.64 -20.26
C TRP A 29 18.83 -0.82 -20.27
N ASN A 30 19.82 -1.27 -19.50
CA ASN A 30 21.11 -0.58 -19.37
C ASN A 30 20.96 0.90 -18.98
N SER A 31 20.08 1.19 -18.02
CA SER A 31 19.79 2.59 -17.67
C SER A 31 21.05 3.34 -17.21
N GLY A 32 21.27 4.54 -17.75
CA GLY A 32 22.43 5.38 -17.47
C GLY A 32 23.72 4.98 -18.20
N LYS A 33 23.65 4.09 -19.19
CA LYS A 33 24.80 3.69 -20.05
C LYS A 33 24.62 4.20 -21.48
N ASP A 34 25.71 4.22 -22.25
CA ASP A 34 25.72 4.68 -23.66
C ASP A 34 24.81 3.86 -24.58
N ASN A 35 24.49 2.61 -24.19
CA ASN A 35 23.59 1.71 -24.91
C ASN A 35 22.24 1.54 -24.20
N GLU A 36 21.76 2.56 -23.49
CA GLU A 36 20.41 2.54 -22.90
C GLU A 36 19.34 2.35 -23.99
N VAL A 37 18.42 1.41 -23.77
CA VAL A 37 17.25 1.21 -24.63
C VAL A 37 15.99 1.38 -23.80
N ARG A 38 15.08 2.23 -24.26
CA ARG A 38 13.76 2.44 -23.65
C ARG A 38 12.69 2.02 -24.65
N LEU A 39 11.84 1.07 -24.24
CA LEU A 39 10.69 0.62 -25.03
C LEU A 39 9.41 0.72 -24.21
N ASP A 40 8.34 1.16 -24.87
CA ASP A 40 6.99 1.09 -24.34
C ASP A 40 6.33 -0.22 -24.75
N PRO A 41 5.50 -0.82 -23.88
CA PRO A 41 4.74 -2.00 -24.25
C PRO A 41 3.75 -1.65 -25.38
N PRO A 42 3.45 -2.60 -26.29
CA PRO A 42 2.53 -2.37 -27.40
C PRO A 42 1.08 -2.11 -26.93
N GLN A 43 0.77 -2.50 -25.69
CA GLN A 43 -0.49 -2.22 -25.03
C GLN A 43 -0.27 -1.99 -23.54
N ARG A 44 -1.03 -1.06 -22.96
CA ARG A 44 -1.03 -0.86 -21.51
C ARG A 44 -1.50 -2.11 -20.77
N GLY A 45 -0.87 -2.39 -19.63
CA GLY A 45 -1.13 -3.60 -18.87
C GLY A 45 -0.16 -4.74 -19.18
N LEU A 46 0.73 -4.55 -20.15
CA LEU A 46 1.86 -5.44 -20.39
C LEU A 46 3.15 -4.87 -19.77
N TYR A 47 4.09 -5.74 -19.45
CA TYR A 47 5.44 -5.36 -19.05
C TYR A 47 6.46 -6.35 -19.61
N ALA A 48 7.72 -5.92 -19.70
CA ALA A 48 8.80 -6.78 -20.17
C ALA A 48 9.28 -7.71 -19.05
N GLU A 49 9.33 -9.00 -19.36
CA GLU A 49 9.84 -10.07 -18.49
C GLU A 49 10.85 -10.94 -19.26
N ARG A 50 11.88 -11.41 -18.55
CA ARG A 50 12.94 -12.26 -19.09
C ARG A 50 12.57 -13.72 -18.90
N PHE A 51 12.57 -14.48 -20.00
CA PHE A 51 12.47 -15.94 -20.00
C PHE A 51 13.84 -16.55 -20.30
N GLU A 52 13.98 -17.84 -20.61
CA GLU A 52 15.28 -18.42 -21.00
C GLU A 52 15.72 -17.98 -22.41
N ASP A 53 14.76 -17.86 -23.31
CA ASP A 53 14.92 -17.66 -24.75
C ASP A 53 14.82 -16.20 -25.22
N GLY A 54 14.51 -15.28 -24.32
CA GLY A 54 14.60 -13.84 -24.58
C GLY A 54 13.71 -12.99 -23.69
N TRP A 55 13.49 -11.75 -24.10
CA TRP A 55 12.58 -10.81 -23.47
C TRP A 55 11.20 -10.83 -24.13
N TYR A 56 10.16 -10.75 -23.31
CA TYR A 56 8.78 -10.80 -23.77
C TYR A 56 7.92 -9.75 -23.09
N TRP A 57 7.00 -9.14 -23.82
CA TRP A 57 5.86 -8.43 -23.25
C TRP A 57 4.84 -9.46 -22.74
N VAL A 58 4.55 -9.42 -21.45
CA VAL A 58 3.60 -10.31 -20.78
C VAL A 58 2.62 -9.49 -19.94
N CYS A 59 1.48 -10.10 -19.59
CA CYS A 59 0.47 -9.45 -18.77
C CYS A 59 0.97 -9.15 -17.36
N GLY A 60 0.93 -7.89 -16.96
CA GLY A 60 1.21 -7.45 -15.58
C GLY A 60 -0.04 -7.08 -14.79
N CYS A 61 -1.21 -7.07 -15.41
CA CYS A 61 -2.47 -6.73 -14.76
C CYS A 61 -2.93 -7.85 -13.82
N VAL A 62 -2.93 -7.56 -12.52
CA VAL A 62 -3.30 -8.51 -11.44
C VAL A 62 -4.72 -9.03 -11.62
N VAL A 63 -5.64 -8.16 -12.04
CA VAL A 63 -7.04 -8.54 -12.29
C VAL A 63 -7.15 -9.51 -13.47
N CYS A 64 -6.44 -9.26 -14.57
CA CYS A 64 -6.43 -10.18 -15.72
C CYS A 64 -5.77 -11.53 -15.38
N LEU A 65 -4.69 -11.52 -14.60
CA LEU A 65 -4.00 -12.74 -14.19
C LEU A 65 -4.80 -13.54 -13.15
N GLY A 66 -5.64 -12.86 -12.36
CA GLY A 66 -6.25 -13.42 -11.16
C GLY A 66 -5.26 -13.58 -10.00
N SER A 67 -4.17 -12.81 -9.99
CA SER A 67 -3.18 -12.84 -8.91
C SER A 67 -3.69 -12.08 -7.67
N LYS A 68 -3.09 -12.36 -6.52
CA LYS A 68 -3.25 -11.58 -5.28
C LYS A 68 -2.10 -10.62 -5.04
N ASP A 69 -1.05 -10.70 -5.85
CA ASP A 69 0.14 -9.87 -5.69
C ASP A 69 -0.11 -8.42 -6.07
N TRP A 70 0.66 -7.51 -5.51
CA TRP A 70 0.60 -6.10 -5.89
C TRP A 70 1.30 -5.88 -7.23
N SER A 71 0.64 -5.20 -8.15
CA SER A 71 1.25 -4.75 -9.41
C SER A 71 0.87 -3.30 -9.68
N TYR A 72 1.88 -2.52 -10.09
CA TYR A 72 1.68 -1.17 -10.61
C TYR A 72 1.25 -1.17 -12.09
N VAL A 73 1.15 -2.35 -12.72
CA VAL A 73 0.81 -2.49 -14.13
C VAL A 73 -0.68 -2.83 -14.23
N ASN A 74 -1.48 -1.88 -14.72
CA ASN A 74 -2.91 -2.09 -14.99
C ASN A 74 -3.19 -1.92 -16.48
N CYS A 75 -4.04 -2.78 -17.05
CA CYS A 75 -4.56 -2.57 -18.40
C CYS A 75 -5.59 -1.44 -18.40
N ASP A 76 -5.89 -0.86 -19.56
CA ASP A 76 -6.84 0.26 -19.65
C ASP A 76 -8.24 -0.08 -19.11
N GLU A 77 -8.64 -1.35 -19.22
CA GLU A 77 -9.91 -1.84 -18.66
C GLU A 77 -9.93 -1.73 -17.12
N HIS A 78 -8.83 -2.11 -16.46
CA HIS A 78 -8.71 -2.12 -15.00
C HIS A 78 -7.99 -0.88 -14.43
N ASP A 79 -7.65 0.10 -15.27
CA ASP A 79 -7.17 1.41 -14.83
C ASP A 79 -8.34 2.34 -14.44
N GLY A 80 -9.17 1.85 -13.51
CA GLY A 80 -10.35 2.52 -13.01
C GLY A 80 -10.44 2.48 -11.49
N CYS A 81 -11.26 3.38 -10.95
CA CYS A 81 -11.64 3.35 -9.55
C CYS A 81 -12.36 2.04 -9.25
N ILE A 82 -11.90 1.28 -8.27
CA ILE A 82 -12.49 -0.03 -7.92
C ILE A 82 -13.92 0.09 -7.39
N THR A 83 -14.31 1.26 -6.90
CA THR A 83 -15.62 1.51 -6.26
C THR A 83 -16.62 2.09 -7.25
N CYS A 84 -16.22 3.08 -8.07
CA CYS A 84 -17.12 3.78 -8.98
C CYS A 84 -16.82 3.60 -10.48
N GLY A 85 -15.72 2.93 -10.84
CA GLY A 85 -15.33 2.67 -12.23
C GLY A 85 -14.74 3.85 -12.99
N LYS A 86 -14.73 5.06 -12.42
CA LYS A 86 -14.13 6.27 -13.02
C LYS A 86 -12.70 6.00 -13.47
N LYS A 87 -12.33 6.37 -14.70
CA LYS A 87 -10.98 6.10 -15.22
C LYS A 87 -9.95 7.03 -14.61
N ARG A 88 -8.69 6.59 -14.53
CA ARG A 88 -7.63 7.39 -13.89
C ARG A 88 -7.44 8.76 -14.54
N HIS A 89 -7.57 8.84 -15.86
CA HIS A 89 -7.44 10.10 -16.60
C HIS A 89 -8.62 11.07 -16.34
N GLU A 90 -9.76 10.57 -15.86
CA GLU A 90 -10.92 11.38 -15.48
C GLU A 90 -10.84 11.84 -14.02
N ALA A 91 -10.04 11.16 -13.19
CA ALA A 91 -9.76 11.54 -11.82
C ALA A 91 -8.74 12.69 -11.80
N GLN A 92 -9.24 13.93 -11.80
CA GLN A 92 -8.41 15.15 -11.74
C GLN A 92 -7.71 15.36 -10.38
N THR A 93 -7.98 14.51 -9.39
CA THR A 93 -7.46 14.60 -8.03
C THR A 93 -6.48 13.46 -7.70
N PRO A 94 -5.64 13.60 -6.66
CA PRO A 94 -4.84 12.50 -6.13
C PRO A 94 -5.72 11.28 -5.86
N HIS A 95 -5.17 10.10 -6.12
CA HIS A 95 -5.87 8.84 -6.03
C HIS A 95 -5.03 7.82 -5.27
N TRP A 96 -5.69 6.90 -4.59
CA TRP A 96 -5.07 5.92 -3.71
C TRP A 96 -4.81 4.64 -4.48
N GLY A 97 -3.60 4.10 -4.42
CA GLY A 97 -3.26 2.84 -5.06
C GLY A 97 -4.06 1.69 -4.46
N HIS A 98 -4.52 0.75 -5.29
CA HIS A 98 -5.20 -0.46 -4.86
C HIS A 98 -4.69 -1.65 -5.69
N PRO A 99 -4.62 -2.90 -5.17
CA PRO A 99 -4.07 -4.03 -5.94
C PRO A 99 -4.80 -4.28 -7.28
N LYS A 100 -6.09 -3.92 -7.32
CA LYS A 100 -6.97 -4.10 -8.48
C LYS A 100 -7.17 -2.83 -9.32
N GLY A 101 -6.43 -1.75 -9.05
CA GLY A 101 -6.60 -0.48 -9.74
C GLY A 101 -6.25 0.73 -8.87
N PHE A 102 -7.21 1.62 -8.67
CA PHE A 102 -7.08 2.71 -7.70
C PHE A 102 -8.42 2.98 -7.01
N GLU A 103 -8.39 3.83 -6.00
CA GLU A 103 -9.58 4.40 -5.39
C GLU A 103 -9.53 5.93 -5.53
N CYS A 104 -10.59 6.52 -6.10
CA CYS A 104 -10.64 7.97 -6.26
C CYS A 104 -10.88 8.65 -4.91
N ASN A 105 -10.44 9.91 -4.78
CA ASN A 105 -10.57 10.64 -3.51
C ASN A 105 -12.01 10.73 -3.01
N GLU A 106 -12.99 10.89 -3.91
CA GLU A 106 -14.41 10.94 -3.56
C GLU A 106 -14.90 9.62 -2.94
N CYS A 107 -14.46 8.47 -3.47
CA CYS A 107 -14.80 7.17 -2.91
C CYS A 107 -14.09 6.94 -1.58
N LYS A 108 -12.81 7.35 -1.49
CA LYS A 108 -12.06 7.26 -0.25
C LYS A 108 -12.68 8.07 0.87
N GLU A 109 -13.12 9.27 0.55
CA GLU A 109 -13.75 10.16 1.51
C GLU A 109 -15.09 9.63 2.00
N LYS A 110 -15.90 9.05 1.10
CA LYS A 110 -17.14 8.37 1.48
C LYS A 110 -16.86 7.19 2.41
N GLU A 111 -15.90 6.35 2.06
CA GLU A 111 -15.49 5.21 2.91
C GLU A 111 -15.02 5.69 4.29
N ARG A 112 -14.24 6.77 4.34
CA ARG A 112 -13.78 7.40 5.59
C ARG A 112 -14.96 7.84 6.46
N LEU A 113 -15.89 8.61 5.90
CA LEU A 113 -17.08 9.09 6.61
C LEU A 113 -17.99 7.95 7.08
N GLU A 114 -18.10 6.87 6.30
CA GLU A 114 -18.85 5.67 6.70
C GLU A 114 -18.18 4.95 7.88
N LYS A 115 -16.85 4.80 7.84
CA LYS A 115 -16.07 4.22 8.95
C LYS A 115 -16.17 5.07 10.21
N GLU A 116 -16.04 6.38 10.10
CA GLU A 116 -16.20 7.32 11.21
C GLU A 116 -17.57 7.16 11.88
N LYS A 117 -18.65 7.20 11.09
CA LYS A 117 -20.02 7.02 11.60
C LYS A 117 -20.21 5.66 12.27
N ALA A 118 -19.69 4.58 11.67
CA ALA A 118 -19.80 3.25 12.24
C ALA A 118 -19.03 3.11 13.56
N ALA A 119 -17.83 3.70 13.65
CA ALA A 119 -17.02 3.70 14.86
C ALA A 119 -17.71 4.49 16.00
N LEU A 120 -18.21 5.69 15.71
CA LEU A 120 -18.96 6.49 16.68
C LEU A 120 -20.26 5.81 17.14
N ALA A 121 -20.99 5.17 16.22
CA ALA A 121 -22.20 4.43 16.56
C ALA A 121 -21.89 3.23 17.47
N ARG A 122 -20.81 2.49 17.16
CA ARG A 122 -20.36 1.36 17.98
C ARG A 122 -19.92 1.81 19.37
N ALA A 123 -19.15 2.89 19.46
CA ALA A 123 -18.72 3.47 20.74
C ALA A 123 -19.93 3.81 21.63
N LYS A 124 -20.94 4.44 21.03
CA LYS A 124 -22.18 4.79 21.73
C LYS A 124 -23.00 3.56 22.14
N GLU A 125 -23.09 2.53 21.27
CA GLU A 125 -23.84 1.30 21.57
C GLU A 125 -23.20 0.51 22.71
N LEU A 126 -21.87 0.49 22.76
CA LEU A 126 -21.10 -0.18 23.80
C LEU A 126 -20.93 0.67 25.07
N GLU A 127 -21.47 1.89 25.08
CA GLU A 127 -21.34 2.86 26.19
C GLU A 127 -19.88 3.08 26.63
N LEU A 128 -18.95 3.02 25.67
CA LEU A 128 -17.52 3.14 25.97
C LEU A 128 -17.19 4.55 26.44
N ASP A 129 -16.26 4.64 27.39
CA ASP A 129 -15.79 5.89 27.96
C ASP A 129 -14.25 5.96 28.06
N GLU A 130 -13.73 7.03 28.65
CA GLU A 130 -12.29 7.25 28.77
C GLU A 130 -11.55 6.16 29.56
N TRP A 131 -12.23 5.43 30.45
CA TRP A 131 -11.63 4.34 31.21
C TRP A 131 -11.37 3.10 30.35
N ASP A 132 -12.10 2.92 29.25
CA ASP A 132 -11.84 1.87 28.26
C ASP A 132 -10.56 2.15 27.44
N CYS A 133 -9.94 3.32 27.59
CA CYS A 133 -8.65 3.67 27.01
C CYS A 133 -7.50 3.64 28.05
N TYR A 134 -7.79 3.36 29.33
CA TYR A 134 -6.84 3.51 30.42
C TYR A 134 -5.89 2.30 30.51
N ARG A 135 -4.58 2.54 30.34
CA ARG A 135 -3.50 1.54 30.48
C ARG A 135 -3.62 0.33 29.53
N GLU A 136 -4.11 0.59 28.33
CA GLU A 136 -4.12 -0.39 27.26
C GLU A 136 -2.72 -0.58 26.65
N ASP A 137 -2.48 -1.74 26.04
CA ASP A 137 -1.23 -2.05 25.34
C ASP A 137 -1.14 -1.43 23.94
N LYS A 138 -2.16 -0.63 23.57
CA LYS A 138 -2.30 0.05 22.29
C LYS A 138 -2.85 1.46 22.48
N THR A 139 -2.56 2.30 21.49
CA THR A 139 -3.19 3.62 21.40
C THR A 139 -4.63 3.47 20.92
N ILE A 140 -5.59 3.94 21.71
CA ILE A 140 -7.01 3.92 21.38
C ILE A 140 -7.53 5.36 21.35
N CYS A 141 -8.29 5.71 20.30
CA CYS A 141 -8.96 7.01 20.25
C CYS A 141 -10.11 7.06 21.27
N PRO A 142 -10.15 8.03 22.20
CA PRO A 142 -11.18 8.10 23.24
C PRO A 142 -12.58 8.49 22.73
N VAL A 143 -12.70 8.87 21.46
CA VAL A 143 -13.98 9.31 20.87
C VAL A 143 -14.65 8.21 20.06
N CYS A 144 -13.90 7.57 19.15
CA CYS A 144 -14.45 6.54 18.27
C CYS A 144 -13.94 5.13 18.58
N PHE A 145 -13.05 4.99 19.57
CA PHE A 145 -12.48 3.72 20.04
C PHE A 145 -11.81 2.89 18.95
N SER A 146 -11.32 3.57 17.90
CA SER A 146 -10.42 2.95 16.92
C SER A 146 -9.04 2.73 17.54
N GLU A 147 -8.48 1.56 17.27
CA GLU A 147 -7.07 1.29 17.51
C GLU A 147 -6.23 2.11 16.52
N GLU A 148 -5.33 2.92 17.04
CA GLU A 148 -4.36 3.70 16.27
C GLU A 148 -3.00 3.00 16.33
N SER A 149 -2.43 2.70 15.16
CA SER A 149 -1.02 2.31 15.09
C SER A 149 -0.17 3.57 15.03
N CYS A 150 0.28 4.08 16.18
CA CYS A 150 1.24 5.17 16.21
C CYS A 150 2.66 4.61 16.40
N GLU A 151 3.36 4.37 15.29
CA GLU A 151 4.78 3.95 15.28
C GLU A 151 5.73 5.02 15.86
N GLU A 152 5.21 6.22 16.14
CA GLU A 152 5.97 7.34 16.70
C GLU A 152 5.82 7.45 18.23
N VAL A 153 4.83 6.77 18.83
CA VAL A 153 4.50 6.84 20.26
C VAL A 153 5.19 5.68 20.98
N HIS A 154 6.50 5.79 21.14
CA HIS A 154 7.33 4.79 21.82
C HIS A 154 8.16 5.37 22.96
N GLU A 155 8.34 6.69 22.99
CA GLU A 155 9.06 7.35 24.07
C GLU A 155 8.14 7.55 25.28
N PRO A 156 8.62 7.37 26.52
CA PRO A 156 7.85 7.69 27.70
C PRO A 156 7.44 9.17 27.73
N GLY A 157 6.19 9.45 28.12
CA GLY A 157 5.66 10.81 28.22
C GLY A 157 4.36 11.02 27.45
N GLU A 158 3.96 12.29 27.35
CA GLU A 158 2.75 12.72 26.64
C GLU A 158 3.06 13.00 25.16
N HIS A 159 2.18 12.51 24.28
CA HIS A 159 2.28 12.70 22.82
C HIS A 159 0.95 13.13 22.25
N ASP A 160 0.98 14.14 21.38
CA ASP A 160 -0.18 14.53 20.58
C ASP A 160 -0.38 13.54 19.42
N VAL A 161 -1.59 13.00 19.31
CA VAL A 161 -1.96 12.02 18.27
C VAL A 161 -3.25 12.45 17.60
N GLU A 162 -3.30 12.39 16.26
CA GLU A 162 -4.53 12.56 15.48
C GLU A 162 -5.11 11.20 15.11
N CYS A 163 -6.37 10.94 15.46
CA CYS A 163 -7.07 9.71 15.09
C CYS A 163 -7.29 9.63 13.58
N ARG A 164 -6.81 8.56 12.93
CA ARG A 164 -6.94 8.39 11.47
C ARG A 164 -8.38 8.10 11.01
N ILE A 165 -9.27 7.73 11.94
CA ILE A 165 -10.68 7.42 11.64
C ILE A 165 -11.58 8.66 11.77
N CYS A 166 -11.55 9.35 12.91
CA CYS A 166 -12.44 10.49 13.18
C CYS A 166 -11.76 11.85 13.18
N GLY A 167 -10.44 11.92 12.98
CA GLY A 167 -9.68 13.19 12.91
C GLY A 167 -9.62 13.95 14.23
N THR A 168 -9.95 13.31 15.36
CA THR A 168 -9.82 13.94 16.67
C THR A 168 -8.36 13.93 17.13
N GLU A 169 -7.86 15.08 17.57
CA GLU A 169 -6.59 15.21 18.26
C GLU A 169 -6.77 14.84 19.73
N PHE A 170 -5.90 13.98 20.27
CA PHE A 170 -5.92 13.54 21.66
C PHE A 170 -4.50 13.25 22.16
N ILE A 171 -4.34 13.25 23.48
CA ILE A 171 -3.05 13.01 24.13
C ILE A 171 -2.94 11.55 24.52
N VAL A 172 -1.78 10.95 24.23
CA VAL A 172 -1.42 9.59 24.67
C VAL A 172 -0.29 9.69 25.66
N GLU A 173 -0.48 9.15 26.86
CA GLU A 173 0.57 9.01 27.86
C GLU A 173 1.19 7.61 27.78
N VAL A 174 2.50 7.54 27.55
CA VAL A 174 3.26 6.28 27.50
C VAL A 174 3.97 6.04 28.83
N GLU A 175 3.49 5.04 29.58
CA GLU A 175 4.16 4.51 30.76
C GLU A 175 5.07 3.31 30.38
N TYR A 176 6.36 3.35 30.72
CA TYR A 176 7.29 2.23 30.51
C TYR A 176 7.73 1.62 31.86
N ASP A 177 7.34 0.37 32.16
CA ASP A 177 7.72 -0.37 33.38
C ASP A 177 8.62 -1.60 33.06
N PRO A 178 9.92 -1.39 32.75
CA PRO A 178 10.80 -2.48 32.38
C PRO A 178 11.32 -3.24 33.61
N LYS A 179 11.14 -4.56 33.61
CA LYS A 179 11.58 -5.47 34.69
C LYS A 179 12.79 -6.29 34.24
N TYR A 180 13.91 -6.14 34.93
CA TYR A 180 15.17 -6.82 34.61
C TYR A 180 15.55 -7.84 35.68
N THR A 181 15.95 -9.04 35.26
CA THR A 181 16.59 -10.04 36.12
C THR A 181 17.92 -10.42 35.52
N SER A 182 19.01 -10.27 36.27
CA SER A 182 20.36 -10.65 35.83
C SER A 182 20.82 -11.91 36.55
N ARG A 183 21.66 -12.70 35.87
CA ARG A 183 22.34 -13.89 36.42
C ARG A 183 23.79 -13.91 35.93
N LEU A 184 24.68 -14.52 36.71
CA LEU A 184 26.08 -14.63 36.36
C LEU A 184 26.27 -15.60 35.19
N LYS A 185 27.09 -15.21 34.21
CA LYS A 185 27.53 -16.08 33.12
C LYS A 185 28.82 -16.82 33.56
N GLY A 186 28.67 -17.76 34.49
CA GLY A 186 29.77 -18.59 35.02
C GLY A 186 30.16 -18.30 36.48
N GLU A 187 31.23 -18.92 36.96
CA GLU A 187 31.80 -18.64 38.29
C GLU A 187 32.74 -17.43 38.26
N ARG A 188 32.72 -16.63 39.32
CA ARG A 188 33.57 -15.45 39.49
C ARG A 188 34.96 -15.93 39.95
N THR A 189 35.92 -16.09 39.03
CA THR A 189 37.33 -16.42 39.32
C THR A 189 38.03 -15.33 40.10
#